data_AF-A0A9R0W6G5-F1
#
_entry.id   AF-A0A9R0W6G5-F1
#
_cell.length_a   1.000
_cell.length_b   1.000
_cell.length_c   1.000
_cell.angle_alpha   90.00
_cell.angle_beta   90.00
_cell.angle_gamma   90.00
#
_symmetry.space_group_name_H-M   'P 1'
#
loop_
_entity.id
_entity.type
_entity.pdbx_description
1 polymer ?
#
loop_
_entity_poly.entity_id
_entity_poly.type
_entity_poly.pdbx_seq_one_letter_code
_entity_poly.pdbx_strand_id
1 'polypeptide(L)' 'MIPGLQSFPGDVIHSSSYKSGKSYSGMNVLVVGSGNSVMEIAYDLAAHGANTSIIIRSPVCTHIIYYYF' A
#
# COMPACT_ATOMS: atom_id res chain seq x y z
N MET A 1 -9.96 -3.09 14.46
CA MET A 1 -10.40 -3.96 13.34
C MET A 1 -11.29 -3.17 12.41
N ILE A 2 -11.18 -3.37 11.09
CA ILE A 2 -12.06 -2.75 10.10
C ILE A 2 -13.36 -3.59 10.03
N PRO A 3 -14.55 -3.01 10.26
CA PRO A 3 -15.81 -3.74 10.13
C PRO A 3 -15.97 -4.33 8.71
N GLY A 4 -16.45 -5.58 8.61
CA GLY A 4 -16.66 -6.26 7.32
C GLY A 4 -15.40 -6.81 6.64
N LEU A 5 -14.21 -6.63 7.23
CA LEU A 5 -12.95 -7.12 6.66
C LEU A 5 -12.89 -8.66 6.62
N GLN A 6 -13.50 -9.34 7.59
CA GLN A 6 -13.53 -10.81 7.66
C GLN A 6 -14.37 -11.44 6.53
N SER A 7 -15.33 -10.69 5.99
CA SER A 7 -16.17 -11.12 4.86
C SER A 7 -15.64 -10.63 3.51
N PHE A 8 -14.49 -9.94 3.49
CA PHE A 8 -13.90 -9.49 2.23
C PHE A 8 -13.35 -10.71 1.47
N PRO A 9 -13.76 -10.93 0.21
CA PRO A 9 -13.40 -12.14 -0.52
C PRO A 9 -11.96 -12.15 -1.04
N GLY A 10 -11.27 -11.00 -1.03
CA GLY A 10 -9.88 -10.88 -1.45
C GLY A 10 -8.89 -11.01 -0.29
N ASP A 11 -7.62 -11.07 -0.64
CA ASP A 11 -6.54 -11.16 0.36
C ASP A 11 -6.36 -9.84 1.11
N VAL A 12 -6.15 -9.96 2.42
CA VAL A 12 -5.84 -8.83 3.30
C VAL A 12 -4.56 -9.13 4.05
N ILE A 13 -3.52 -8.32 3.81
CA ILE A 13 -2.22 -8.45 4.46
C ILE A 13 -1.80 -7.14 5.11
N HIS A 14 -1.04 -7.23 6.20
CA HIS A 14 -0.37 -6.08 6.79
C HIS A 14 0.95 -5.77 6.04
N SER A 15 1.40 -4.52 6.06
CA SER A 15 2.63 -4.09 5.38
C SER A 15 3.87 -4.88 5.83
N SER A 16 3.93 -5.33 7.08
CA SER A 16 5.02 -6.18 7.60
C SER A 16 5.11 -7.56 6.92
N SER A 17 4.02 -8.02 6.31
CA SER A 17 3.94 -9.28 5.58
C SER A 17 4.09 -9.10 4.07
N TYR A 18 4.10 -7.85 3.58
CA TYR A 18 4.33 -7.55 2.17
C TYR A 18 5.76 -7.91 1.77
N LYS A 19 5.93 -8.44 0.55
CA LYS A 19 7.22 -8.88 0.01
C LYS A 19 7.58 -8.24 -1.32
N SER A 20 6.63 -8.21 -2.25
CA SER A 20 6.83 -7.63 -3.58
C SER A 20 5.50 -7.44 -4.32
N GLY A 21 5.44 -6.44 -5.18
CA GLY A 21 4.34 -6.15 -6.08
C GLY A 21 4.16 -7.17 -7.21
N LYS A 22 5.18 -7.98 -7.51
CA LYS A 22 5.16 -8.98 -8.61
C LYS A 22 3.96 -9.92 -8.56
N SER A 23 3.57 -10.35 -7.35
CA SER A 23 2.46 -11.28 -7.16
C SER A 23 1.09 -10.67 -7.47
N TYR A 24 1.01 -9.36 -7.67
CA TYR A 24 -0.23 -8.61 -7.84
C TYR A 24 -0.38 -8.00 -9.25
N SER A 25 0.48 -8.39 -10.20
CA SER A 25 0.42 -7.90 -11.58
C SER A 25 -0.98 -8.14 -12.19
N GLY A 26 -1.57 -7.08 -12.75
CA GLY A 26 -2.92 -7.09 -13.34
C GLY A 26 -4.07 -7.11 -12.33
N MET A 27 -3.80 -7.19 -11.03
CA MET A 27 -4.83 -7.18 -9.99
C MET A 27 -5.20 -5.77 -9.56
N ASN A 28 -6.41 -5.59 -9.04
CA ASN A 28 -6.82 -4.36 -8.38
C ASN A 28 -6.39 -4.42 -6.91
N VAL A 29 -5.54 -3.49 -6.48
CA VAL A 29 -4.98 -3.48 -5.11
C VAL A 29 -5.24 -2.15 -4.44
N LEU A 30 -5.81 -2.20 -3.23
CA LEU A 30 -6.06 -1.04 -2.39
C LEU A 30 -5.05 -1.00 -1.23
N VAL A 31 -4.24 0.05 -1.18
CA VAL A 31 -3.31 0.31 -0.07
C VAL A 31 -3.93 1.34 0.88
N VAL A 32 -3.97 1.03 2.17
CA VAL A 32 -4.63 1.87 3.19
C VAL A 32 -3.61 2.41 4.18
N GLY A 33 -3.51 3.73 4.30
CA GLY A 33 -2.68 4.44 5.28
C GLY A 33 -1.99 5.67 4.69
N SER A 34 -1.11 6.30 5.48
CA SER A 34 -0.52 7.61 5.13
C SER A 34 0.96 7.76 5.51
N GLY A 35 1.68 6.64 5.69
CA GLY A 35 3.12 6.62 6.02
C GLY A 35 4.00 6.24 4.84
N ASN A 36 5.33 6.31 5.02
CA ASN A 36 6.30 6.00 3.96
C ASN A 36 6.11 4.61 3.37
N SER A 37 5.92 3.58 4.20
CA SER A 37 5.71 2.22 3.73
C SER A 37 4.49 2.09 2.82
N VAL A 38 3.43 2.88 3.04
CA VAL A 38 2.25 2.88 2.15
C VAL A 38 2.61 3.40 0.77
N MET A 39 3.40 4.48 0.71
CA MET A 39 3.84 5.07 -0.55
C MET A 39 4.80 4.12 -1.30
N GLU A 40 5.75 3.52 -0.60
CA GLU A 40 6.71 2.56 -1.18
C GLU A 40 6.00 1.31 -1.71
N ILE A 41 5.05 0.75 -0.96
CA ILE A 41 4.27 -0.42 -1.38
C ILE A 41 3.39 -0.07 -2.58
N ALA A 42 2.71 1.09 -2.55
CA ALA A 42 1.87 1.52 -3.66
C ALA A 42 2.69 1.73 -4.94
N TYR A 43 3.88 2.29 -4.80
CA TYR A 43 4.82 2.43 -5.92
C TYR A 43 5.26 1.06 -6.44
N ASP A 44 5.69 0.14 -5.58
CA ASP A 44 6.15 -1.20 -6.00
C ASP A 44 5.04 -2.00 -6.68
N LEU A 45 3.79 -1.89 -6.21
CA LEU A 45 2.62 -2.48 -6.86
C LEU A 45 2.38 -1.90 -8.26
N ALA A 46 2.36 -0.57 -8.40
CA ALA A 46 2.15 0.09 -9.68
C ALA A 46 3.28 -0.21 -10.67
N ALA A 47 4.53 -0.21 -10.20
CA ALA A 47 5.71 -0.55 -11.01
C ALA A 47 5.67 -1.99 -11.52
N HIS A 48 5.02 -2.91 -10.79
CA HIS A 48 4.83 -4.30 -11.20
C HIS A 48 3.48 -4.55 -11.91
N GLY A 49 2.79 -3.49 -12.37
CA GLY A 49 1.61 -3.62 -13.23
C GLY A 49 0.30 -3.92 -12.48
N ALA A 50 0.24 -3.72 -11.18
CA ALA A 50 -1.03 -3.77 -10.44
C ALA A 50 -1.82 -2.47 -10.64
N ASN A 51 -3.14 -2.58 -10.75
CA ASN A 51 -4.06 -1.43 -10.71
C ASN A 51 -4.19 -0.94 -9.27
N THR A 52 -3.31 -0.02 -8.88
CA THR A 52 -3.11 0.38 -7.49
C THR A 52 -3.95 1.61 -7.12
N SER A 53 -4.65 1.56 -5.99
CA SER A 53 -5.37 2.68 -5.39
C SER A 53 -4.89 2.92 -3.96
N ILE A 54 -4.91 4.17 -3.50
CA ILE A 54 -4.49 4.54 -2.14
C ILE A 54 -5.65 5.23 -1.41
N ILE A 55 -5.93 4.82 -0.17
CA ILE A 55 -6.83 5.55 0.73
C ILE A 55 -6.03 6.13 1.89
N ILE A 56 -6.16 7.45 2.05
CA ILE A 56 -5.55 8.25 3.10
C ILE A 56 -6.68 8.78 4.00
N ARG A 57 -6.69 8.40 5.28
CA ARG A 57 -7.71 8.84 6.25
C ARG A 57 -7.24 10.02 7.11
N SER A 58 -5.95 10.06 7.40
CA SER A 58 -5.32 11.09 8.23
C SER A 58 -4.25 11.80 7.40
N PRO A 59 -3.90 13.05 7.75
CA PRO A 59 -2.84 13.78 7.07
C PRO A 59 -1.58 12.93 6.96
N VAL A 60 -0.88 13.09 5.84
CA VAL A 60 0.38 12.40 5.59
C VAL A 60 1.40 12.92 6.61
N CYS A 61 1.91 12.04 7.46
CA CYS A 61 2.94 12.38 8.42
C CYS A 61 4.30 12.10 7.78
N THR A 62 4.67 12.90 6.78
CA THR A 62 5.94 12.77 6.05
C THR A 62 6.91 13.85 6.52
N HIS A 63 7.67 13.55 7.57
CA HIS A 63 8.92 14.27 7.81
C HIS A 63 10.02 13.64 6.94
N ILE A 64 10.00 13.94 5.64
CA ILE A 64 11.03 13.48 4.71
C ILE A 64 12.11 14.56 4.68
N ILE A 65 13.31 14.21 5.13
CA ILE A 65 14.49 15.05 4.99
C ILE A 65 15.36 14.46 3.88
N TYR A 66 15.56 15.20 2.80
CA TYR A 66 16.55 14.88 1.79
C TYR A 66 17.86 15.56 2.15
N TYR A 67 18.91 14.75 2.39
CA TYR A 67 20.27 15.25 2.41
C TYR A 67 20.90 14.95 1.05
N TYR A 68 21.38 16.01 0.38
CA TYR A 68 22.21 15.90 -0.82
C TYR A 68 23.68 16.00 -0.39
N PHE A 69 24.52 15.13 -0.92
CA PHE A 69 25.99 15.18 -0.82
C PHE A 69 26.58 15.21 -2.23
#